data_AF-A0A7J6SZX8-F1
#
_entry.id   AF-A0A7J6SZX8-F1
#
_cell.length_a   1.000
_cell.length_b   1.000
_cell.length_c   1.000
_cell.angle_alpha   90.00
_cell.angle_beta   90.00
_cell.angle_gamma   90.00
#
_symmetry.space_group_name_H-M   'P 1'
#
loop_
_entity.id
_entity.type
_entity.pdbx_description
1 polymer ?
#
loop_
_entity_poly.entity_id
_entity_poly.type
_entity_poly.pdbx_seq_one_letter_code
_entity_poly.pdbx_strand_id
1 'polypeptide(L)'
;GVDVVTDRTNLRQLIGFLIPKRADSSGAFVIDVDVVDNTVVFTRTGPTRARCFGCGHHFEEAMTTDEADGALRRVVSFELGTLKLVVRSEVDALEGGLWKPNNSLVWTKPDNSILEVAHSGGPLEGKRGNFVELKTKSVRREFDWVEAYTQMALGDIDVLVLARMQVKTVASLQKFSRQEVARAKIDNNRLFGRLEALLAAILRIVRPKERPGEERSFVIEWDGNTRDLHIRKTSHLAEASRLSPAARDLIKPLQVEN
;
A
#
# COMPACT_ATOMS: atom_id res chain seq x y z
N GLY A 1 -6.88 11.87 -15.19
CA GLY A 1 -6.32 10.50 -15.20
C GLY A 1 -5.60 10.24 -13.90
N VAL A 2 -5.39 8.97 -13.56
CA VAL A 2 -4.52 8.53 -12.45
C VAL A 2 -3.10 8.39 -12.99
N ASP A 3 -2.09 8.83 -12.23
CA ASP A 3 -0.70 8.66 -12.64
C ASP A 3 -0.14 7.31 -12.22
N VAL A 4 -0.37 6.93 -10.96
CA VAL A 4 0.13 5.67 -10.38
C VAL A 4 -0.98 4.93 -9.65
N VAL A 5 -1.14 3.65 -9.95
CA VAL A 5 -1.93 2.70 -9.17
C VAL A 5 -0.97 1.75 -8.46
N THR A 6 -1.09 1.63 -7.14
CA THR A 6 -0.14 0.85 -6.34
C THR A 6 -0.74 0.38 -5.02
N ASP A 7 0.03 -0.38 -4.24
CA ASP A 7 -0.25 -0.61 -2.84
C ASP A 7 0.67 0.22 -1.92
N ARG A 8 0.24 0.36 -0.67
CA ARG A 8 0.99 1.06 0.39
C ARG A 8 2.38 0.46 0.60
N THR A 9 2.54 -0.84 0.36
CA THR A 9 3.80 -1.56 0.61
C THR A 9 4.88 -1.14 -0.38
N ASN A 10 4.55 -1.04 -1.67
CA ASN A 10 5.47 -0.56 -2.69
C ASN A 10 5.97 0.85 -2.40
N LEU A 11 5.06 1.76 -1.99
CA LEU A 11 5.45 3.11 -1.60
C LEU A 11 6.34 3.13 -0.35
N ARG A 12 6.10 2.25 0.63
CA ARG A 12 6.97 2.08 1.80
C ARG A 12 8.36 1.57 1.43
N GLN A 13 8.46 0.68 0.45
CA GLN A 13 9.75 0.19 -0.06
C GLN A 13 10.55 1.32 -0.70
N LEU A 14 9.91 2.14 -1.55
CA LEU A 14 10.53 3.33 -2.13
C LEU A 14 10.94 4.37 -1.07
N ILE A 15 10.13 4.57 -0.03
CA ILE A 15 10.50 5.38 1.13
C ILE A 15 11.72 4.79 1.87
N GLY A 16 11.76 3.46 2.03
CA GLY A 16 12.88 2.75 2.64
C GLY A 16 14.20 3.02 1.90
N PHE A 17 14.16 2.99 0.57
CA PHE A 17 15.28 3.39 -0.29
C PHE A 17 15.72 4.86 -0.03
N LEU A 18 14.77 5.77 0.20
CA LEU A 18 15.07 7.19 0.45
C LEU A 18 15.64 7.48 1.85
N ILE A 19 15.48 6.58 2.82
CA ILE A 19 15.94 6.74 4.20
C ILE A 19 17.11 5.78 4.46
N PRO A 20 18.35 6.14 4.08
CA PRO A 20 19.52 5.34 4.39
C PRO A 20 19.73 5.34 5.91
N LYS A 21 19.83 4.15 6.52
CA LYS A 21 20.02 3.86 7.97
C LYS A 21 18.76 3.64 8.81
N ARG A 22 17.90 2.68 8.48
CA ARG A 22 17.30 1.89 9.57
C ARG A 22 17.92 0.51 9.55
N ALA A 23 18.33 0.04 10.72
CA ALA A 23 18.89 -1.29 10.92
C ALA A 23 17.88 -2.42 10.56
N ASP A 24 16.64 -2.04 10.23
CA ASP A 24 15.47 -2.88 10.12
C ASP A 24 14.57 -2.52 8.91
N SER A 25 14.84 -1.45 8.15
CA SER A 25 13.91 -1.04 7.08
C SER A 25 14.24 -1.60 5.72
N SER A 26 13.31 -2.45 5.27
CA SER A 26 13.17 -2.98 3.92
C SER A 26 14.51 -3.39 3.32
N GLY A 27 14.92 -4.63 3.57
CA GLY A 27 15.91 -5.29 2.71
C GLY A 27 15.51 -5.24 1.24
N ALA A 28 16.35 -5.82 0.38
CA ALA A 28 16.16 -5.83 -1.06
C ALA A 28 14.69 -6.01 -1.49
N PHE A 29 14.26 -5.23 -2.47
CA PHE A 29 12.91 -5.31 -3.01
C PHE A 29 12.89 -5.31 -4.53
N VAL A 30 11.80 -5.85 -5.06
CA VAL A 30 11.51 -5.93 -6.47
C VAL A 30 10.04 -5.54 -6.66
N ILE A 31 9.79 -4.57 -7.54
CA ILE A 31 8.45 -4.08 -7.89
C ILE A 31 8.30 -4.25 -9.41
N ASP A 32 7.30 -5.02 -9.84
CA ASP A 32 6.89 -5.07 -11.23
C ASP A 32 6.13 -3.79 -11.57
N VAL A 33 6.39 -3.25 -12.76
CA VAL A 33 5.83 -1.99 -13.21
C VAL A 33 5.24 -2.17 -14.59
N ASP A 34 3.93 -2.02 -14.71
CA ASP A 34 3.21 -2.08 -15.97
C ASP A 34 2.71 -0.69 -16.35
N VAL A 35 2.85 -0.32 -17.62
CA VAL A 35 2.33 0.94 -18.17
C VAL A 35 1.11 0.62 -19.02
N VAL A 36 -0.06 1.10 -18.60
CA VAL A 36 -1.34 0.99 -19.30
C VAL A 36 -1.79 2.39 -19.68
N ASP A 37 -1.78 2.69 -20.98
CA ASP A 37 -1.90 4.05 -21.52
C ASP A 37 -0.91 5.02 -20.89
N ASN A 38 -1.40 5.91 -20.02
CA ASN A 38 -0.59 6.87 -19.25
C ASN A 38 -0.52 6.53 -17.76
N THR A 39 -1.24 5.50 -17.31
CA THR A 39 -1.26 5.05 -15.91
C THR A 39 -0.15 4.03 -15.68
N VAL A 40 0.58 4.17 -14.58
CA VAL A 40 1.63 3.22 -14.20
C VAL A 40 1.16 2.40 -13.01
N VAL A 41 1.19 1.08 -13.14
CA VAL A 41 0.74 0.14 -12.11
C VAL A 41 1.96 -0.49 -11.46
N PHE A 42 2.11 -0.33 -10.15
CA PHE A 42 3.15 -1.00 -9.37
C PHE A 42 2.57 -2.24 -8.69
N THR A 43 3.16 -3.39 -8.98
CA THR A 43 2.80 -4.67 -8.39
C THR A 43 3.96 -5.23 -7.60
N ARG A 44 3.71 -5.58 -6.34
CA ARG A 44 4.74 -6.22 -5.52
C ARG A 44 5.05 -7.61 -6.06
N THR A 45 6.34 -7.93 -6.15
CA THR A 45 6.79 -9.31 -6.39
C THR A 45 7.44 -9.91 -5.16
N GLY A 46 7.45 -11.24 -5.12
CA GLY A 46 8.07 -12.02 -4.04
C GLY A 46 7.07 -12.50 -2.99
N PRO A 47 7.49 -13.46 -2.14
CA PRO A 47 6.60 -14.08 -1.17
C PRO A 47 6.04 -13.03 -0.20
N THR A 48 4.77 -13.20 0.18
CA THR A 48 4.24 -12.57 1.40
C THR A 48 5.25 -12.89 2.50
N ARG A 49 5.72 -11.87 3.23
CA ARG A 49 6.72 -12.10 4.29
C ARG A 49 6.15 -13.21 5.18
N ALA A 50 6.95 -14.24 5.45
CA ALA A 50 6.56 -15.30 6.36
C ALA A 50 5.99 -14.67 7.64
N ARG A 51 4.86 -15.21 8.14
CA ARG A 51 4.23 -14.71 9.37
C ARG A 51 5.32 -14.54 10.42
N CYS A 52 5.58 -13.31 10.83
CA CYS A 52 6.51 -13.06 11.91
C CYS A 52 5.92 -13.72 13.16
N PHE A 53 6.62 -14.73 13.70
CA PHE A 53 6.32 -15.27 15.02
C PHE A 53 6.54 -14.17 16.06
N GLY A 54 5.49 -13.47 16.43
CA GLY A 54 5.54 -12.33 17.33
C GLY A 54 4.15 -12.01 17.90
N CYS A 55 4.13 -11.21 18.96
CA CYS A 55 2.88 -10.84 19.66
C CYS A 55 1.98 -9.89 18.85
N GLY A 56 2.37 -9.48 17.63
CA GLY A 56 1.60 -8.53 16.82
C GLY A 56 0.24 -9.09 16.42
N HIS A 57 0.22 -10.31 15.86
CA HIS A 57 -1.02 -10.92 15.39
C HIS A 57 -2.01 -11.20 16.54
N HIS A 58 -1.54 -11.81 17.63
CA HIS A 58 -2.39 -12.02 18.80
C HIS A 58 -2.87 -10.71 19.43
N PHE A 59 -2.11 -9.62 19.29
CA PHE A 59 -2.56 -8.31 19.76
C PHE A 59 -3.65 -7.73 18.86
N GLU A 60 -3.54 -7.87 17.53
CA GLU A 60 -4.58 -7.49 16.59
C GLU A 60 -5.88 -8.28 16.86
N GLU A 61 -5.78 -9.60 17.02
CA GLU A 61 -6.90 -10.47 17.39
C GLU A 61 -7.53 -10.05 18.72
N ALA A 62 -6.72 -9.77 19.74
CA ALA A 62 -7.23 -9.36 21.06
C ALA A 62 -7.84 -7.95 21.09
N MET A 63 -7.54 -7.10 20.10
CA MET A 63 -8.00 -5.70 20.04
C MET A 63 -9.14 -5.47 19.06
N THR A 64 -9.61 -6.52 18.38
CA THR A 64 -10.70 -6.46 17.39
C THR A 64 -11.87 -7.34 17.83
N THR A 65 -13.09 -7.00 17.41
CA THR A 65 -14.33 -7.66 17.88
C THR A 65 -14.98 -8.57 16.84
N ASP A 66 -14.69 -8.38 15.56
CA ASP A 66 -15.32 -9.13 14.47
C ASP A 66 -14.33 -10.09 13.81
N GLU A 67 -14.75 -11.35 13.69
CA GLU A 67 -14.14 -12.39 12.86
C GLU A 67 -14.58 -12.21 11.39
N ALA A 68 -14.36 -11.03 10.82
CA ALA A 68 -14.56 -10.90 9.37
C ALA A 68 -13.55 -11.83 8.67
N ASP A 69 -14.04 -12.83 7.93
CA ASP A 69 -13.18 -13.71 7.14
C ASP A 69 -12.36 -12.87 6.13
N GLY A 70 -11.10 -12.60 6.47
CA GLY A 70 -10.15 -11.90 5.61
C GLY A 70 -9.58 -10.62 6.22
N ALA A 71 -9.11 -9.73 5.34
CA ALA A 71 -8.46 -8.49 5.74
C ALA A 71 -9.22 -7.30 5.16
N LEU A 72 -9.51 -6.30 6.00
CA LEU A 72 -10.11 -5.05 5.55
C LEU A 72 -9.08 -4.29 4.70
N ARG A 73 -9.46 -3.98 3.47
CA ARG A 73 -8.64 -3.19 2.56
C ARG A 73 -9.35 -1.91 2.19
N ARG A 74 -8.56 -0.85 2.14
CA ARG A 74 -8.99 0.47 1.74
C ARG A 74 -8.27 0.88 0.46
N VAL A 75 -9.01 1.47 -0.46
CA VAL A 75 -8.45 2.13 -1.64
C VAL A 75 -8.68 3.61 -1.46
N VAL A 76 -7.59 4.38 -1.52
CA VAL A 76 -7.62 5.84 -1.39
C VAL A 76 -7.03 6.48 -2.64
N SER A 77 -7.63 7.57 -3.08
CA SER A 77 -7.07 8.43 -4.12
C SER A 77 -6.59 9.72 -3.47
N PHE A 78 -5.35 10.12 -3.76
CA PHE A 78 -4.80 11.39 -3.26
C PHE A 78 -3.77 11.96 -4.23
N GLU A 79 -3.46 13.24 -4.03
CA GLU A 79 -2.41 13.94 -4.77
C GLU A 79 -1.14 13.99 -3.90
N LEU A 80 -0.03 13.49 -4.45
CA LEU A 80 1.30 13.62 -3.87
C LEU A 80 2.06 14.66 -4.68
N GLY A 81 1.98 15.91 -4.23
CA GLY A 81 2.45 17.06 -5.01
C GLY A 81 1.68 17.16 -6.32
N THR A 82 2.37 16.95 -7.43
CA THR A 82 1.80 17.00 -8.79
C THR A 82 1.26 15.66 -9.30
N LEU A 83 1.49 14.56 -8.58
CA LEU A 83 1.14 13.21 -9.02
C LEU A 83 -0.19 12.75 -8.41
N LYS A 84 -1.06 12.15 -9.24
CA LYS A 84 -2.33 11.55 -8.82
C LYS A 84 -2.16 10.06 -8.55
N LEU A 85 -2.32 9.64 -7.30
CA LEU A 85 -2.11 8.26 -6.88
C LEU A 85 -3.44 7.62 -6.46
N VAL A 86 -3.59 6.34 -6.83
CA VAL A 86 -4.56 5.42 -6.22
C VAL A 86 -3.77 4.36 -5.46
N VAL A 87 -3.99 4.30 -4.14
CA VAL A 87 -3.23 3.43 -3.23
C VAL A 87 -4.16 2.50 -2.49
N ARG A 88 -3.87 1.21 -2.56
CA ARG A 88 -4.50 0.18 -1.74
C ARG A 88 -3.71 -0.05 -0.45
N SER A 89 -4.37 -0.04 0.70
CA SER A 89 -3.78 -0.42 1.99
C SER A 89 -4.66 -1.42 2.74
N GLU A 90 -4.02 -2.31 3.50
CA GLU A 90 -4.68 -3.06 4.57
C GLU A 90 -4.91 -2.13 5.76
N VAL A 91 -6.02 -2.34 6.47
CA VAL A 91 -6.40 -1.60 7.67
C VAL A 91 -6.67 -2.59 8.78
N ASP A 92 -6.07 -2.35 9.94
CA ASP A 92 -6.09 -3.32 11.05
C ASP A 92 -7.44 -3.30 11.78
N ALA A 93 -8.04 -2.12 11.97
CA ALA A 93 -9.35 -1.99 12.60
C ALA A 93 -10.11 -0.72 12.19
N LEU A 94 -11.41 -0.71 12.49
CA LEU A 94 -12.30 0.45 12.36
C LEU A 94 -12.92 0.75 13.73
N GLU A 95 -12.75 1.97 14.24
CA GLU A 95 -13.34 2.43 15.49
C GLU A 95 -14.51 3.39 15.24
N GLY A 96 -15.65 3.15 15.88
CA GLY A 96 -16.79 4.08 15.84
C GLY A 96 -17.54 4.12 14.50
N GLY A 97 -17.25 3.19 13.58
CA GLY A 97 -18.04 2.94 12.40
C GLY A 97 -19.00 1.78 12.67
N LEU A 98 -20.29 2.01 12.53
CA LEU A 98 -21.24 0.91 12.46
C LEU A 98 -21.21 0.41 11.00
N TRP A 99 -20.53 -0.69 10.75
CA TRP A 99 -20.68 -1.41 9.48
C TRP A 99 -21.97 -2.22 9.57
N LYS A 100 -23.03 -1.80 8.87
CA LYS A 100 -24.16 -2.70 8.65
C LYS A 100 -23.87 -3.51 7.41
N PRO A 101 -23.69 -4.83 7.50
CA PRO A 101 -23.70 -5.66 6.32
C PRO A 101 -25.03 -5.42 5.62
N ASN A 102 -24.95 -4.89 4.40
CA ASN A 102 -26.14 -4.83 3.57
C ASN A 102 -26.34 -6.25 3.01
N ASN A 103 -27.38 -6.95 3.47
CA ASN A 103 -27.67 -8.31 3.02
C ASN A 103 -28.12 -8.36 1.55
N SER A 104 -28.39 -7.21 0.91
CA SER A 104 -28.61 -7.14 -0.54
C SER A 104 -27.27 -6.99 -1.27
N LEU A 105 -26.58 -8.10 -1.51
CA LEU A 105 -25.45 -8.15 -2.44
C LEU A 105 -25.99 -7.95 -3.86
N VAL A 106 -25.84 -6.74 -4.40
CA VAL A 106 -26.10 -6.47 -5.82
C VAL A 106 -24.77 -6.58 -6.55
N TRP A 107 -24.63 -7.65 -7.33
CA TRP A 107 -23.50 -7.85 -8.23
C TRP A 107 -23.72 -7.00 -9.49
N THR A 108 -22.74 -6.17 -9.80
CA THR A 108 -22.66 -5.39 -11.03
C THR A 108 -21.43 -5.81 -11.79
N LYS A 109 -21.53 -5.90 -13.12
CA LYS A 109 -20.38 -6.14 -13.99
C LYS A 109 -19.98 -4.81 -14.61
N PRO A 110 -18.82 -4.23 -14.27
CA PRO A 110 -18.35 -3.02 -14.92
C PRO A 110 -18.25 -3.23 -16.43
N ASP A 111 -18.57 -2.20 -17.19
CA ASP A 111 -18.46 -2.22 -18.64
C ASP A 111 -17.07 -2.69 -19.04
N ASN A 112 -17.05 -3.63 -19.96
CA ASN A 112 -15.85 -4.22 -20.49
C ASN A 112 -14.93 -4.93 -19.46
N SER A 113 -15.47 -5.41 -18.34
CA SER A 113 -14.71 -6.19 -17.35
C SER A 113 -15.18 -7.64 -17.25
N ILE A 114 -14.27 -8.57 -17.01
CA ILE A 114 -14.61 -9.94 -16.61
C ILE A 114 -14.99 -10.04 -15.12
N LEU A 115 -14.76 -8.97 -14.35
CA LEU A 115 -14.98 -8.95 -12.91
C LEU A 115 -16.44 -8.62 -12.61
N GLU A 116 -17.01 -9.33 -11.65
CA GLU A 116 -18.26 -8.96 -11.01
C GLU A 116 -17.94 -8.27 -9.68
N VAL A 117 -18.55 -7.11 -9.48
CA VAL A 117 -18.38 -6.28 -8.29
C VAL A 117 -19.69 -6.28 -7.52
N ALA A 118 -19.70 -6.91 -6.35
CA ALA A 118 -20.77 -6.74 -5.40
C ALA A 118 -20.57 -5.46 -4.60
N HIS A 119 -21.55 -4.57 -4.67
CA HIS A 119 -21.65 -3.47 -3.73
C HIS A 119 -22.43 -3.95 -2.50
N SER A 120 -21.73 -4.20 -1.40
CA SER A 120 -22.36 -4.49 -0.10
C SER A 120 -21.69 -3.72 1.02
N GLY A 121 -22.46 -3.53 2.09
CA GLY A 121 -22.08 -2.65 3.18
C GLY A 121 -22.16 -1.17 2.77
N GLY A 122 -22.22 -0.32 3.78
CA GLY A 122 -22.21 1.12 3.61
C GLY A 122 -21.90 1.79 4.94
N PRO A 123 -21.27 2.98 4.93
CA PRO A 123 -21.16 3.77 6.14
C PRO A 123 -22.57 4.11 6.64
N LEU A 124 -22.86 3.80 7.91
CA LEU A 124 -24.07 4.27 8.55
C LEU A 124 -24.04 5.80 8.63
N GLU A 125 -25.05 6.42 8.02
CA GLU A 125 -25.55 7.78 8.29
C GLU A 125 -24.47 8.80 8.72
N GLY A 126 -23.58 9.12 7.79
CA GLY A 126 -22.76 10.34 7.89
C GLY A 126 -21.64 10.36 8.93
N LYS A 127 -21.44 9.31 9.75
CA LYS A 127 -20.26 9.19 10.62
C LYS A 127 -19.27 8.20 10.01
N ARG A 128 -18.24 8.74 9.34
CA ARG A 128 -17.03 7.98 9.01
C ARG A 128 -16.36 7.56 10.33
N GLY A 129 -16.24 6.25 10.56
CA GLY A 129 -15.43 5.71 11.66
C GLY A 129 -13.96 6.03 11.46
N ASN A 130 -13.17 5.94 12.53
CA ASN A 130 -11.73 6.14 12.48
C ASN A 130 -11.07 4.85 12.02
N PHE A 131 -10.27 4.91 10.95
CA PHE A 131 -9.41 3.80 10.60
C PHE A 131 -8.23 3.75 11.56
N VAL A 132 -7.90 2.55 12.02
CA VAL A 132 -6.92 2.31 13.08
C VAL A 132 -5.80 1.43 12.56
N GLU A 133 -4.56 1.83 12.83
CA GLU A 133 -3.37 0.99 12.73
C GLU A 133 -3.01 0.46 14.12
N LEU A 134 -2.81 -0.84 14.25
CA LEU A 134 -2.40 -1.51 15.47
C LEU A 134 -0.90 -1.85 15.38
N LYS A 135 -0.14 -1.52 16.42
CA LYS A 135 1.28 -1.87 16.50
C LYS A 135 1.65 -2.39 17.87
N THR A 136 2.55 -3.36 17.88
CA THR A 136 3.26 -3.81 19.09
C THR A 136 4.73 -3.46 18.98
N LYS A 137 5.35 -3.06 20.11
CA LYS A 137 6.79 -2.85 20.18
C LYS A 137 7.32 -3.16 21.57
N SER A 138 8.49 -3.77 21.67
CA SER A 138 9.15 -3.98 22.97
C SER A 138 9.38 -2.65 23.71
N VAL A 139 9.18 -2.63 25.03
CA VAL A 139 9.59 -1.50 25.90
C VAL A 139 11.08 -1.18 25.82
N ARG A 140 11.90 -2.16 25.40
CA ARG A 140 13.36 -2.02 25.28
C ARG A 140 13.83 -1.46 23.94
N ARG A 141 12.92 -1.22 22.99
CA ARG A 141 13.26 -0.71 21.65
C ARG A 141 12.57 0.62 21.39
N GLU A 142 13.29 1.51 20.70
CA GLU A 142 12.68 2.72 20.16
C GLU A 142 11.57 2.36 19.17
N PHE A 143 10.53 3.18 19.12
CA PHE A 143 9.44 3.01 18.18
C PHE A 143 9.73 3.80 16.92
N ASP A 144 9.52 3.16 15.77
CA ASP A 144 9.77 3.80 14.49
C ASP A 144 8.58 4.67 14.08
N TRP A 145 8.57 5.89 14.62
CA TRP A 145 7.52 6.88 14.38
C TRP A 145 7.34 7.23 12.91
N VAL A 146 8.41 7.15 12.13
CA VAL A 146 8.42 7.52 10.72
C VAL A 146 7.78 6.42 9.90
N GLU A 147 8.00 5.16 10.28
CA GLU A 147 7.37 4.02 9.64
C GLU A 147 5.88 3.99 9.96
N ALA A 148 5.52 4.33 11.20
CA ALA A 148 4.14 4.48 11.60
C ALA A 148 3.46 5.62 10.84
N TYR A 149 4.06 6.82 10.82
CA TYR A 149 3.51 7.97 10.11
C TYR A 149 3.31 7.70 8.63
N THR A 150 4.32 7.14 7.94
CA THR A 150 4.24 6.86 6.50
C THR A 150 3.18 5.81 6.19
N GLN A 151 3.02 4.79 7.04
CA GLN A 151 1.91 3.83 6.94
C GLN A 151 0.54 4.50 7.08
N MET A 152 0.41 5.40 8.04
CA MET A 152 -0.85 6.10 8.29
C MET A 152 -1.18 7.10 7.18
N ALA A 153 -0.21 7.89 6.75
CA ALA A 153 -0.39 8.90 5.71
C ALA A 153 -0.78 8.26 4.37
N LEU A 154 -0.06 7.20 3.95
CA LEU A 154 -0.30 6.52 2.68
C LEU A 154 -1.58 5.67 2.64
N GLY A 155 -2.13 5.30 3.81
CA GLY A 155 -3.39 4.55 3.92
C GLY A 155 -4.60 5.40 4.35
N ASP A 156 -4.41 6.70 4.52
CA ASP A 156 -5.37 7.62 5.15
C ASP A 156 -5.90 7.13 6.51
N ILE A 157 -5.02 6.59 7.34
CA ILE A 157 -5.35 6.07 8.68
C ILE A 157 -5.41 7.20 9.69
N ASP A 158 -6.43 7.19 10.53
CA ASP A 158 -6.76 8.28 11.45
C ASP A 158 -6.02 8.12 12.79
N VAL A 159 -5.89 6.88 13.27
CA VAL A 159 -5.44 6.55 14.62
C VAL A 159 -4.36 5.47 14.60
N LEU A 160 -3.35 5.62 15.45
CA LEU A 160 -2.40 4.58 15.82
C LEU A 160 -2.69 4.12 17.25
N VAL A 161 -2.84 2.82 17.46
CA VAL A 161 -2.81 2.21 18.79
C VAL A 161 -1.50 1.42 18.93
N LEU A 162 -0.67 1.85 19.87
CA LEU A 162 0.63 1.25 20.17
C LEU A 162 0.59 0.53 21.52
N ALA A 163 0.77 -0.79 21.50
CA ALA A 163 1.06 -1.57 22.68
C ALA A 163 2.57 -1.71 22.90
N ARG A 164 3.04 -1.24 24.06
CA ARG A 164 4.40 -1.47 24.53
C ARG A 164 4.46 -2.78 25.29
N MET A 165 5.24 -3.71 24.78
CA MET A 165 5.32 -5.08 25.30
C MET A 165 6.51 -5.25 26.25
N GLN A 166 6.27 -5.78 27.44
CA GLN A 166 7.27 -6.29 28.37
C GLN A 166 7.03 -7.79 28.56
N VAL A 167 7.88 -8.62 27.95
CA VAL A 167 7.88 -10.10 28.05
C VAL A 167 6.46 -10.70 28.14
N LYS A 168 5.81 -10.90 26.98
CA LYS A 168 4.46 -11.46 26.84
C LYS A 168 3.31 -10.66 27.50
N THR A 169 3.59 -9.56 28.20
CA THR A 169 2.56 -8.68 28.78
C THR A 169 2.57 -7.30 28.11
N VAL A 170 1.39 -6.66 28.06
CA VAL A 170 1.24 -5.27 27.64
C VAL A 170 1.61 -4.39 28.82
N ALA A 171 2.75 -3.70 28.75
CA ALA A 171 3.20 -2.77 29.78
C ALA A 171 2.47 -1.42 29.68
N SER A 172 2.17 -0.97 28.47
CA SER A 172 1.31 0.20 28.25
C SER A 172 0.60 0.13 26.90
N LEU A 173 -0.56 0.77 26.85
CA LEU A 173 -1.36 0.95 25.63
C LEU A 173 -1.51 2.45 25.40
N GLN A 174 -1.12 2.92 24.22
CA GLN A 174 -1.12 4.33 23.88
C GLN A 174 -1.88 4.54 22.57
N LYS A 175 -2.72 5.57 22.52
CA LYS A 175 -3.48 5.95 21.33
C LYS A 175 -2.98 7.31 20.85
N PHE A 176 -2.71 7.42 19.57
CA PHE A 176 -2.23 8.65 18.93
C PHE A 176 -3.08 8.94 17.69
N SER A 177 -3.45 10.19 17.50
CA SER A 177 -3.95 10.70 16.23
C SER A 177 -2.82 10.75 15.19
N ARG A 178 -3.17 10.70 13.91
CA ARG A 178 -2.20 10.92 12.81
C ARG A 178 -1.40 12.22 12.99
N GLN A 179 -2.02 13.28 13.51
CA GLN A 179 -1.35 14.57 13.74
C GLN A 179 -0.30 14.49 14.85
N GLU A 180 -0.57 13.77 15.93
CA GLU A 180 0.42 13.54 17.00
C GLU A 180 1.60 12.71 16.50
N VAL A 181 1.32 11.68 15.69
CA VAL A 181 2.36 10.88 15.04
C VAL A 181 3.18 11.73 14.06
N ALA A 182 2.54 12.64 13.30
CA ALA A 182 3.21 13.54 12.35
C ALA A 182 4.21 14.49 13.03
N ARG A 183 3.95 14.90 14.27
CA ARG A 183 4.84 15.79 15.05
C ARG A 183 6.10 15.08 15.56
N ALA A 184 6.19 13.76 15.41
CA ALA A 184 7.35 12.99 15.86
C ALA A 184 8.56 13.19 14.92
N LYS A 185 9.42 14.17 15.27
CA LYS A 185 10.86 14.32 14.95
C LYS A 185 11.38 13.99 13.53
N ILE A 186 10.56 14.02 12.47
CA ILE A 186 11.03 13.97 11.07
C ILE A 186 10.35 15.07 10.24
N ASP A 187 11.14 15.63 9.33
CA ASP A 187 10.66 16.50 8.25
C ASP A 187 9.89 15.66 7.21
N ASN A 188 8.63 15.39 7.53
CA ASN A 188 7.72 14.62 6.69
C ASN A 188 7.55 15.26 5.31
N ASN A 189 7.50 16.59 5.25
CA ASN A 189 7.37 17.32 3.98
C ASN A 189 8.55 17.02 3.06
N ARG A 190 9.78 17.06 3.59
CA ARG A 190 10.96 16.69 2.82
C ARG A 190 10.96 15.23 2.39
N LEU A 191 10.48 14.31 3.24
CA LEU A 191 10.38 12.90 2.87
C LEU A 191 9.39 12.68 1.72
N PHE A 192 8.18 13.21 1.83
CA PHE A 192 7.14 13.06 0.82
C PHE A 192 7.47 13.81 -0.47
N GLY A 193 8.15 14.97 -0.40
CA GLY A 193 8.68 15.64 -1.59
C GLY A 193 9.78 14.84 -2.31
N ARG A 194 10.63 14.13 -1.56
CA ARG A 194 11.61 13.20 -2.17
C ARG A 194 10.93 11.97 -2.79
N LEU A 195 9.84 11.48 -2.18
CA LEU A 195 9.04 10.40 -2.75
C LEU A 195 8.37 10.83 -4.06
N GLU A 196 7.77 12.03 -4.09
CA GLU A 196 7.21 12.62 -5.31
C GLU A 196 8.29 12.69 -6.40
N ALA A 197 9.45 13.27 -6.09
CA ALA A 197 10.54 13.42 -7.06
C ALA A 197 11.04 12.07 -7.59
N LEU A 198 11.13 11.06 -6.73
CA LEU A 198 11.49 9.69 -7.13
C LEU A 198 10.45 9.08 -8.05
N LEU A 199 9.16 9.20 -7.71
CA LEU A 199 8.06 8.71 -8.55
C LEU A 199 8.03 9.42 -9.90
N ALA A 200 8.18 10.75 -9.93
CA ALA A 200 8.25 11.51 -11.16
C ALA A 200 9.44 11.08 -12.04
N ALA A 201 10.60 10.79 -11.44
CA ALA A 201 11.75 10.25 -12.16
C ALA A 201 11.48 8.86 -12.75
N ILE A 202 10.84 7.96 -11.99
CA ILE A 202 10.40 6.64 -12.48
C ILE A 202 9.44 6.81 -13.65
N LEU A 203 8.40 7.64 -13.49
CA LEU A 203 7.38 7.89 -14.52
C LEU A 203 8.01 8.42 -15.82
N ARG A 204 8.97 9.34 -15.72
CA ARG A 204 9.72 9.87 -16.89
C ARG A 204 10.52 8.80 -17.62
N ILE A 205 10.94 7.74 -16.94
CA ILE A 205 11.69 6.62 -17.52
C ILE A 205 10.73 5.62 -18.17
N VAL A 206 9.63 5.26 -17.51
CA VAL A 206 8.76 4.16 -17.95
C VAL A 206 7.67 4.59 -18.93
N ARG A 207 7.19 5.84 -18.86
CA ARG A 207 6.14 6.35 -19.75
C ARG A 207 6.65 6.53 -21.18
N PRO A 208 5.81 6.27 -22.19
CA PRO A 208 6.19 6.46 -23.59
C PRO A 208 6.45 7.94 -23.90
N LYS A 209 7.49 8.21 -24.69
CA LYS A 209 7.74 9.55 -25.24
C LYS A 209 7.04 9.81 -26.57
N GLU A 210 6.74 8.75 -27.35
CA GLU A 210 6.43 8.91 -28.78
C GLU A 210 5.33 7.99 -29.35
N ARG A 211 4.93 6.90 -28.66
CA ARG A 211 3.89 5.98 -29.14
C ARG A 211 2.91 5.58 -28.03
N PRO A 212 1.69 6.12 -28.01
CA PRO A 212 0.59 5.63 -27.19
C PRO A 212 0.22 4.19 -27.60
N GLY A 213 -0.05 3.31 -26.62
CA GLY A 213 -0.66 2.00 -26.86
C GLY A 213 0.26 0.77 -26.92
N GLU A 214 1.58 0.90 -26.78
CA GLU A 214 2.45 -0.27 -26.60
C GLU A 214 2.53 -0.62 -25.10
N GLU A 215 2.05 -1.80 -24.72
CA GLU A 215 2.22 -2.35 -23.37
C GLU A 215 3.71 -2.47 -23.03
N ARG A 216 4.08 -1.97 -21.84
CA ARG A 216 5.46 -2.02 -21.37
C ARG A 216 5.51 -2.44 -19.93
N SER A 217 6.22 -3.54 -19.70
CA SER A 217 6.56 -4.01 -18.36
C SER A 217 8.02 -3.70 -18.07
N PHE A 218 8.25 -3.23 -16.85
CA PHE A 218 9.55 -2.97 -16.26
C PHE A 218 9.63 -3.64 -14.90
N VAL A 219 10.84 -3.69 -14.36
CA VAL A 219 11.11 -4.09 -12.98
C VAL A 219 11.94 -3.01 -12.31
N ILE A 220 11.50 -2.57 -11.14
CA ILE A 220 12.26 -1.71 -10.23
C ILE A 220 12.88 -2.58 -9.16
N GLU A 221 14.17 -2.43 -8.93
CA GLU A 221 14.93 -3.25 -7.98
C GLU A 221 15.87 -2.40 -7.13
N TRP A 222 15.95 -2.74 -5.86
CA TRP A 222 16.96 -2.23 -4.93
C TRP A 222 17.52 -3.37 -4.12
N ASP A 223 18.84 -3.40 -3.93
CA ASP A 223 19.54 -4.47 -3.20
C ASP A 223 19.56 -4.26 -1.67
N GLY A 224 19.07 -3.11 -1.19
CA GLY A 224 19.04 -2.76 0.24
C GLY A 224 20.34 -2.13 0.76
N ASN A 225 21.40 -2.09 -0.04
CA ASN A 225 22.75 -1.69 0.40
C ASN A 225 23.32 -0.51 -0.39
N THR A 226 22.92 -0.37 -1.65
CA THR A 226 23.39 0.69 -2.55
C THR A 226 22.51 1.92 -2.49
N ARG A 227 22.95 3.01 -3.11
CA ARG A 227 22.13 4.22 -3.33
C ARG A 227 21.44 4.21 -4.69
N ASP A 228 21.50 3.08 -5.39
CA ASP A 228 21.05 2.96 -6.76
C ASP A 228 19.75 2.18 -6.81
N LEU A 229 18.77 2.75 -7.51
CA LEU A 229 17.51 2.08 -7.82
C LEU A 229 17.58 1.68 -9.30
N HIS A 230 17.58 0.37 -9.57
CA HIS A 230 17.68 -0.14 -10.93
C HIS A 230 16.30 -0.27 -11.56
N ILE A 231 16.14 0.21 -12.80
CA ILE A 231 14.91 0.05 -13.58
C ILE A 231 15.28 -0.65 -14.88
N ARG A 232 14.67 -1.81 -15.15
CA ARG A 232 14.98 -2.66 -16.30
C ARG A 232 13.72 -3.00 -17.08
N LYS A 233 13.77 -2.99 -18.41
CA LYS A 233 12.66 -3.46 -19.26
C LYS A 233 12.56 -4.98 -19.18
N THR A 234 11.37 -5.52 -19.02
CA THR A 234 11.15 -6.97 -18.81
C THR A 234 11.40 -7.82 -20.06
N SER A 235 11.59 -7.20 -21.24
CA SER A 235 11.79 -7.87 -22.54
C SER A 235 13.06 -8.74 -22.66
N HIS A 236 13.93 -8.76 -21.64
CA HIS A 236 15.18 -9.55 -21.62
C HIS A 236 15.23 -10.64 -20.53
N LEU A 237 14.17 -10.86 -19.76
CA LEU A 237 14.09 -12.00 -18.84
C LEU A 237 13.45 -13.18 -19.59
N ALA A 238 14.29 -14.11 -20.05
CA ALA A 238 13.98 -15.23 -20.93
C ALA A 238 13.07 -16.33 -20.32
N GLU A 239 12.32 -16.05 -19.26
CA GLU A 239 11.31 -16.98 -18.73
C GLU A 239 10.04 -16.21 -18.36
N ALA A 240 9.03 -16.39 -19.21
CA ALA A 240 7.64 -15.95 -19.08
C ALA A 240 7.42 -14.43 -18.87
N SER A 241 6.76 -13.83 -19.86
CA SER A 241 5.96 -12.59 -19.74
C SER A 241 5.45 -12.39 -18.31
N ARG A 242 6.02 -11.42 -17.57
CA ARG A 242 5.57 -11.06 -16.22
C ARG A 242 4.54 -9.94 -16.23
N LEU A 243 3.62 -9.93 -17.19
CA LEU A 243 2.33 -9.35 -16.84
C LEU A 243 1.76 -10.24 -15.75
N SER A 244 1.52 -9.69 -14.55
CA SER A 244 0.82 -10.45 -13.52
C SER A 244 -0.47 -11.02 -14.13
N PRO A 245 -0.93 -12.24 -13.78
CA PRO A 245 -2.18 -12.78 -14.32
C PRO A 245 -3.34 -11.78 -14.20
N ALA A 246 -3.39 -11.03 -13.10
CA ALA A 246 -4.34 -9.93 -12.87
C ALA A 246 -4.20 -8.77 -13.88
N ALA A 247 -2.97 -8.36 -14.22
CA ALA A 247 -2.73 -7.36 -15.26
C ALA A 247 -3.15 -7.89 -16.64
N ARG A 248 -2.85 -9.15 -16.97
CA ARG A 248 -3.28 -9.76 -18.25
C ARG A 248 -4.80 -9.79 -18.38
N ASP A 249 -5.51 -10.09 -17.31
CA ASP A 249 -6.97 -10.19 -17.31
C ASP A 249 -7.67 -8.82 -17.35
N LEU A 250 -7.00 -7.76 -16.86
CA LEU A 250 -7.45 -6.37 -17.00
C LEU A 250 -7.18 -5.79 -18.40
N ILE A 251 -6.21 -6.34 -19.12
CA ILE A 251 -5.65 -5.76 -20.36
C ILE A 251 -6.16 -6.47 -21.62
N LYS A 252 -6.74 -7.68 -21.53
CA LYS A 252 -7.36 -8.31 -22.71
C LYS A 252 -8.44 -7.37 -23.29
N PRO A 253 -8.30 -6.90 -24.54
CA PRO A 253 -9.43 -6.27 -25.22
C PRO A 253 -10.52 -7.33 -25.27
N LEU A 254 -11.68 -7.02 -24.69
CA LEU A 254 -12.84 -7.86 -24.90
C LEU A 254 -13.06 -7.95 -26.39
N GLN A 255 -12.93 -9.18 -26.90
CA GLN A 255 -13.46 -9.47 -28.21
C GLN A 255 -14.96 -9.26 -28.08
N VAL A 256 -15.42 -8.12 -28.58
CA VAL A 256 -16.83 -7.89 -28.85
C VAL A 256 -17.18 -8.91 -29.92
N GLU A 257 -17.86 -9.99 -29.54
CA GLU A 257 -18.53 -10.85 -30.50
C GLU A 257 -19.56 -9.98 -31.24
N ASN A 258 -19.35 -9.81 -32.55
CA ASN A 258 -20.30 -9.17 -33.45
C ASN A 258 -21.54 -10.05 -33.65
#